data_AF-A0A944M951-F1
#
_entry.id   AF-A0A944M951-F1
#
_cell.length_a   1.000
_cell.length_b   1.000
_cell.length_c   1.000
_cell.angle_alpha   90.00
_cell.angle_beta   90.00
_cell.angle_gamma   90.00
#
_symmetry.space_group_name_H-M   'P 1'
#
loop_
_entity.id
_entity.type
_entity.pdbx_description
1 polymer ?
#
loop_
_entity_poly.entity_id
_entity_poly.type
_entity_poly.pdbx_seq_one_letter_code
_entity_poly.pdbx_strand_id
1 'polypeptide(L)'
;VAHYEAGLKRDGSIPFVKCSNMKKIVFTIVLFLVASICYGDKYAKLSALPGHYDSVDLGAASEELEIDAKIIFTNFDRSAEWPPGAYVGFYDENDRNNKFQFLIMRNKKTDNYVVAGYRVIESGKEIKVASISYFALNEKVSTTLKYSNGKVRICISGHDPVEITTKLQKVVPYISASSGEAEFEVALNKQRNADSGANELTPL
;
A
#
# COMPACT_ATOMS: atom_id res chain seq x y z
N VAL A 1 6.70 52.60 13.78
CA VAL A 1 7.21 53.50 14.85
C VAL A 1 6.56 53.07 16.14
N ALA A 2 7.38 52.62 17.08
CA ALA A 2 6.95 52.10 18.37
C ALA A 2 6.39 53.20 19.27
N HIS A 3 5.39 52.88 20.08
CA HIS A 3 5.20 53.49 21.40
C HIS A 3 4.57 52.44 22.32
N TYR A 4 5.42 51.83 23.15
CA TYR A 4 4.99 51.04 24.30
C TYR A 4 5.38 51.86 25.53
N GLU A 5 4.40 52.49 26.18
CA GLU A 5 4.60 53.06 27.51
C GLU A 5 4.46 51.93 28.53
N ALA A 6 5.60 51.42 29.00
CA ALA A 6 5.66 50.50 30.12
C ALA A 6 5.51 51.28 31.43
N GLY A 7 4.26 51.48 31.86
CA GLY A 7 3.95 51.93 33.22
C GLY A 7 4.13 50.79 34.22
N LEU A 8 5.27 50.75 34.92
CA LEU A 8 5.44 49.91 36.11
C LEU A 8 4.55 50.44 37.24
N LYS A 9 3.54 49.66 37.65
CA LYS A 9 2.88 49.88 38.94
C LYS A 9 3.81 49.41 40.07
N ARG A 10 3.97 50.26 41.09
CA ARG A 10 4.66 49.97 42.35
C ARG A 10 3.78 49.13 43.27
N ASP A 11 3.42 47.94 42.82
CA ASP A 11 3.15 46.80 43.68
C ASP A 11 3.45 45.57 42.80
N GLY A 12 4.08 44.54 43.33
CA GLY A 12 4.62 43.43 42.53
C GLY A 12 3.57 42.50 41.90
N SER A 13 2.40 42.99 41.51
CA SER A 13 1.37 42.18 40.85
C SER A 13 1.50 42.20 39.32
N ILE A 14 1.79 41.02 38.76
CA ILE A 14 1.77 40.77 37.31
C ILE A 14 0.31 40.82 36.85
N PRO A 15 -0.06 41.62 35.82
CA PRO A 15 -1.41 41.59 35.28
C PRO A 15 -1.71 40.19 34.73
N PHE A 16 -2.68 39.51 35.35
CA PHE A 16 -3.21 38.23 34.89
C PHE A 16 -3.98 38.47 33.59
N VAL A 17 -3.32 38.30 32.44
CA VAL A 17 -4.01 38.24 31.15
C VAL A 17 -4.84 36.97 31.15
N LYS A 18 -6.14 37.13 31.34
CA LYS A 18 -7.14 36.05 31.24
C LYS A 18 -7.15 35.56 29.79
N CYS A 19 -6.34 34.55 29.50
CA CYS A 19 -6.18 33.97 28.17
C CYS A 19 -7.41 33.11 27.82
N SER A 20 -8.53 33.77 27.54
CA SER A 20 -9.83 33.14 27.24
C SER A 20 -9.88 32.43 25.88
N ASN A 21 -8.85 32.55 25.04
CA ASN A 21 -8.81 31.99 23.69
C ASN A 21 -7.77 30.87 23.51
N MET A 22 -7.06 30.48 24.57
CA MET A 22 -6.02 29.43 24.49
C MET A 22 -6.61 28.03 24.32
N LYS A 23 -7.84 27.79 24.77
CA LYS A 23 -8.51 26.49 24.62
C LYS A 23 -8.95 26.18 23.19
N LYS A 24 -9.31 27.20 22.38
CA LYS A 24 -9.74 26.99 20.99
C LYS A 24 -8.57 26.72 20.05
N ILE A 25 -7.43 27.38 20.26
CA ILE A 25 -6.24 27.22 19.41
C ILE A 25 -5.59 25.85 19.62
N VAL A 26 -5.53 25.35 20.87
CA VAL A 26 -4.99 24.02 21.16
C VAL A 26 -5.88 22.91 20.57
N PHE A 27 -7.20 23.09 20.58
CA PHE A 27 -8.12 22.10 20.02
C PHE A 27 -7.99 22.00 18.48
N THR A 28 -7.76 23.11 17.78
CA THR A 28 -7.55 23.10 16.31
C THR A 28 -6.22 22.45 15.91
N ILE A 29 -5.15 22.62 16.71
CA ILE A 29 -3.84 22.01 16.41
C ILE A 29 -3.87 20.50 16.65
N VAL A 30 -4.57 20.03 17.70
CA VAL A 30 -4.73 18.58 17.95
C VAL A 30 -5.62 17.93 16.90
N LEU A 31 -6.68 18.61 16.41
CA LEU A 31 -7.53 18.05 15.35
C LEU A 31 -6.83 17.94 13.99
N PHE A 32 -5.88 18.83 13.69
CA PHE A 32 -5.05 18.73 12.47
C PHE A 32 -3.90 17.72 12.58
N LEU A 33 -3.43 17.40 13.80
CA LEU A 33 -2.35 16.43 13.99
C LEU A 33 -2.80 14.97 13.80
N VAL A 34 -4.10 14.68 13.89
CA VAL A 34 -4.64 13.32 13.76
C VAL A 34 -4.91 12.92 12.29
N ALA A 35 -4.91 13.88 11.36
CA ALA A 35 -5.21 13.60 9.95
C ALA A 35 -3.97 13.31 9.08
N SER A 36 -2.75 13.42 9.62
CA SER A 36 -1.52 13.09 8.90
C SER A 36 -0.97 11.74 9.34
N ILE A 37 -1.74 10.67 9.09
CA ILE A 37 -1.13 9.35 8.95
C ILE A 37 -0.37 9.40 7.62
N CYS A 38 0.90 9.82 7.68
CA CYS A 38 1.81 9.67 6.55
C CYS A 38 1.95 8.17 6.27
N TYR A 39 1.26 7.69 5.24
CA TYR A 39 1.57 6.40 4.62
C TYR A 39 2.92 6.57 3.92
N GLY A 40 4.00 6.36 4.66
CA GLY A 40 5.36 6.35 4.11
C GLY A 40 5.59 5.11 3.26
N ASP A 41 6.49 5.23 2.29
CA ASP A 41 6.97 4.11 1.49
C ASP A 41 7.49 3.00 2.43
N LYS A 42 6.92 1.81 2.31
CA LYS A 42 7.41 0.60 2.98
C LYS A 42 8.44 -0.06 2.07
N TYR A 43 9.68 -0.10 2.54
CA TYR A 43 10.71 -0.95 1.96
C TYR A 43 10.66 -2.33 2.61
N ALA A 44 10.59 -3.38 1.79
CA ALA A 44 10.64 -4.76 2.26
C ALA A 44 11.50 -5.61 1.33
N LYS A 45 12.33 -6.45 1.93
CA LYS A 45 13.01 -7.54 1.24
C LYS A 45 12.43 -8.84 1.74
N LEU A 46 11.85 -9.64 0.84
CA LEU A 46 11.29 -10.94 1.16
C LEU A 46 12.16 -12.04 0.56
N SER A 47 12.26 -13.16 1.26
CA SER A 47 13.05 -14.33 0.84
C SER A 47 12.27 -15.61 1.13
N ALA A 48 12.11 -16.44 0.12
CA ALA A 48 11.39 -17.70 0.23
C ALA A 48 12.24 -18.86 -0.29
N LEU A 49 12.25 -19.97 0.46
CA LEU A 49 12.86 -21.22 0.01
C LEU A 49 12.18 -21.74 -1.27
N PRO A 50 12.87 -22.56 -2.08
CA PRO A 50 12.27 -23.21 -3.24
C PRO A 50 10.99 -23.96 -2.86
N GLY A 51 9.88 -23.70 -3.58
CA GLY A 51 8.57 -24.30 -3.30
C GLY A 51 7.75 -23.59 -2.21
N HIS A 52 8.28 -22.54 -1.59
CA HIS A 52 7.60 -21.77 -0.54
C HIS A 52 7.27 -20.35 -0.98
N TYR A 53 6.42 -19.69 -0.19
CA TYR A 53 6.11 -18.28 -0.25
C TYR A 53 6.46 -17.61 1.07
N ASP A 54 6.95 -16.38 0.97
CA ASP A 54 6.99 -15.42 2.07
C ASP A 54 6.07 -14.24 1.73
N SER A 55 5.37 -13.68 2.71
CA SER A 55 4.36 -12.64 2.47
C SER A 55 4.16 -11.72 3.65
N VAL A 56 3.88 -10.45 3.34
CA VAL A 56 3.59 -9.41 4.33
C VAL A 56 2.34 -8.66 3.92
N ASP A 57 1.40 -8.52 4.86
CA ASP A 57 0.21 -7.70 4.69
C ASP A 57 0.61 -6.21 4.82
N LEU A 58 0.13 -5.38 3.90
CA LEU A 58 0.53 -3.97 3.81
C LEU A 58 -0.35 -3.05 4.67
N GLY A 59 -1.58 -3.47 4.98
CA GLY A 59 -2.57 -2.67 5.70
C GLY A 59 -3.83 -3.47 6.04
N ALA A 60 -4.85 -2.78 6.57
CA ALA A 60 -6.14 -3.39 6.90
C ALA A 60 -6.96 -3.73 5.64
N ALA A 61 -8.09 -4.43 5.83
CA ALA A 61 -9.03 -4.70 4.76
C ALA A 61 -9.75 -3.43 4.28
N SER A 62 -9.95 -3.32 2.96
CA SER A 62 -10.48 -2.11 2.32
C SER A 62 -11.38 -2.42 1.12
N GLU A 63 -12.36 -1.57 0.86
CA GLU A 63 -13.24 -1.65 -0.33
C GLU A 63 -12.65 -0.90 -1.53
N GLU A 64 -11.76 0.05 -1.26
CA GLU A 64 -10.99 0.77 -2.26
C GLU A 64 -9.52 0.83 -1.86
N LEU A 65 -8.62 0.57 -2.79
CA LEU A 65 -7.18 0.67 -2.54
C LEU A 65 -6.44 1.19 -3.76
N GLU A 66 -5.34 1.86 -3.48
CA GLU A 66 -4.33 2.22 -4.46
C GLU A 66 -2.95 1.85 -3.90
N ILE A 67 -2.27 0.93 -4.60
CA ILE A 67 -0.91 0.48 -4.27
C ILE A 67 0.03 0.99 -5.36
N ASP A 68 1.01 1.78 -5.00
CA ASP A 68 2.18 2.02 -5.84
C ASP A 68 3.29 1.06 -5.41
N ALA A 69 3.88 0.35 -6.37
CA ALA A 69 4.97 -0.58 -6.09
C ALA A 69 6.08 -0.42 -7.12
N LYS A 70 7.32 -0.42 -6.61
CA LYS A 70 8.53 -0.63 -7.41
C LYS A 70 9.13 -1.95 -6.98
N ILE A 71 9.38 -2.80 -7.96
CA ILE A 71 9.89 -4.14 -7.76
C ILE A 71 11.17 -4.29 -8.56
N ILE A 72 12.22 -4.82 -7.93
CA ILE A 72 13.48 -5.15 -8.60
C ILE A 72 13.71 -6.65 -8.47
N PHE A 73 13.88 -7.31 -9.61
CA PHE A 73 14.32 -8.69 -9.67
C PHE A 73 15.81 -8.73 -9.99
N THR A 74 16.64 -9.10 -9.03
CA THR A 74 18.11 -8.95 -9.13
C THR A 74 18.83 -10.22 -9.58
N ASN A 75 18.22 -11.40 -9.38
CA ASN A 75 18.84 -12.67 -9.76
C ASN A 75 17.80 -13.76 -10.08
N PHE A 76 18.20 -14.73 -10.92
CA PHE A 76 17.46 -15.98 -11.10
C PHE A 76 18.16 -17.11 -10.38
N ASP A 77 17.55 -17.62 -9.30
CA ASP A 77 17.93 -18.94 -8.82
C ASP A 77 17.37 -20.00 -9.80
N ARG A 78 18.28 -20.59 -10.58
CA ARG A 78 17.93 -21.61 -11.58
C ARG A 78 17.85 -23.02 -11.00
N SER A 79 18.25 -23.19 -9.75
CA SER A 79 18.19 -24.47 -9.03
C SER A 79 16.79 -24.74 -8.49
N ALA A 80 15.98 -23.70 -8.28
CA ALA A 80 14.62 -23.82 -7.80
C ALA A 80 13.71 -24.53 -8.83
N GLU A 81 12.89 -25.46 -8.34
CA GLU A 81 11.87 -26.14 -9.14
C GLU A 81 10.78 -25.16 -9.59
N TRP A 82 10.40 -24.24 -8.70
CA TRP A 82 9.49 -23.16 -8.97
C TRP A 82 10.25 -21.91 -9.41
N PRO A 83 9.76 -21.20 -10.45
CA PRO A 83 10.37 -19.96 -10.87
C PRO A 83 10.30 -18.92 -9.74
N PRO A 84 11.40 -18.19 -9.49
CA PRO A 84 11.40 -17.12 -8.52
C PRO A 84 10.41 -16.04 -8.99
N GLY A 85 9.61 -15.51 -8.06
CA GLY A 85 8.53 -14.57 -8.36
C GLY A 85 8.30 -13.55 -7.26
N ALA A 86 7.91 -12.36 -7.67
CA ALA A 86 7.52 -11.25 -6.81
C ALA A 86 6.07 -10.90 -7.10
N TYR A 87 5.28 -10.70 -6.06
CA TYR A 87 3.84 -10.50 -6.17
C TYR A 87 3.42 -9.28 -5.37
N VAL A 88 2.56 -8.47 -5.96
CA VAL A 88 1.84 -7.38 -5.29
C VAL A 88 0.37 -7.56 -5.60
N GLY A 89 -0.48 -7.49 -4.59
CA GLY A 89 -1.89 -7.73 -4.82
C GLY A 89 -2.72 -7.60 -3.57
N PHE A 90 -3.86 -8.27 -3.59
CA PHE A 90 -4.82 -8.25 -2.49
C PHE A 90 -5.65 -9.52 -2.51
N TYR A 91 -6.05 -9.96 -1.32
CA TYR A 91 -6.88 -11.15 -1.12
C TYR A 91 -8.18 -10.79 -0.39
N ASP A 92 -9.21 -11.61 -0.51
CA ASP A 92 -10.50 -11.42 0.17
C ASP A 92 -10.31 -11.48 1.70
N GLU A 93 -10.89 -10.52 2.42
CA GLU A 93 -10.77 -10.41 3.89
C GLU A 93 -11.09 -11.72 4.62
N ASN A 94 -12.03 -12.52 4.09
CA ASN A 94 -12.51 -13.74 4.72
C ASN A 94 -11.90 -15.02 4.13
N ASP A 95 -11.28 -14.96 2.94
CA ASP A 95 -10.71 -16.13 2.29
C ASP A 95 -9.48 -15.78 1.42
N ARG A 96 -8.28 -16.05 1.94
CA ARG A 96 -7.00 -15.88 1.23
C ARG A 96 -6.90 -16.71 -0.07
N ASN A 97 -7.80 -17.66 -0.32
CA ASN A 97 -7.87 -18.42 -1.57
C ASN A 97 -8.58 -17.68 -2.70
N ASN A 98 -9.21 -16.54 -2.41
CA ASN A 98 -9.73 -15.60 -3.40
C ASN A 98 -8.80 -14.39 -3.43
N LYS A 99 -8.11 -14.16 -4.55
CA LYS A 99 -7.13 -13.08 -4.63
C LYS A 99 -6.83 -12.64 -6.05
N PHE A 100 -6.34 -11.42 -6.16
CA PHE A 100 -5.72 -10.88 -7.35
C PHE A 100 -4.23 -10.68 -7.07
N GLN A 101 -3.39 -11.02 -8.05
CA GLN A 101 -1.96 -10.78 -7.98
C GLN A 101 -1.46 -10.17 -9.28
N PHE A 102 -0.84 -9.00 -9.18
CA PHE A 102 0.18 -8.60 -10.12
C PHE A 102 1.47 -9.35 -9.79
N LEU A 103 2.18 -9.80 -10.81
CA LEU A 103 3.35 -10.65 -10.65
C LEU A 103 4.47 -10.23 -11.58
N ILE A 104 5.69 -10.36 -11.10
CA ILE A 104 6.92 -10.29 -11.88
C ILE A 104 7.67 -11.58 -11.61
N MET A 105 7.88 -12.37 -12.65
CA MET A 105 8.53 -13.67 -12.49
C MET A 105 9.29 -14.07 -13.73
N ARG A 106 10.17 -15.04 -13.55
CA ARG A 106 10.74 -15.78 -14.66
C ARG A 106 9.69 -16.74 -15.25
N ASN A 107 9.35 -16.60 -16.52
CA ASN A 107 8.33 -17.46 -17.13
C ASN A 107 8.87 -18.85 -17.49
N LYS A 108 10.02 -18.92 -18.17
CA LYS A 108 10.67 -20.20 -18.53
C LYS A 108 12.07 -20.34 -17.93
N LYS A 109 12.51 -21.58 -17.71
CA LYS A 109 13.87 -21.92 -17.25
C LYS A 109 14.99 -21.49 -18.20
N THR A 110 14.67 -21.05 -19.41
CA THR A 110 15.60 -20.51 -20.39
C THR A 110 15.59 -18.97 -20.47
N ASP A 111 14.60 -18.32 -19.87
CA ASP A 111 14.44 -16.87 -19.99
C ASP A 111 15.53 -16.15 -19.19
N ASN A 112 16.05 -15.07 -19.78
CA ASN A 112 16.99 -14.13 -19.16
C ASN A 112 16.33 -12.76 -18.88
N TYR A 113 15.01 -12.72 -18.92
CA TYR A 113 14.16 -11.55 -18.65
C TYR A 113 13.07 -11.96 -17.67
N VAL A 114 12.40 -10.98 -17.08
CA VAL A 114 11.19 -11.20 -16.27
C VAL A 114 9.95 -10.82 -17.04
N VAL A 115 8.84 -11.51 -16.76
CA VAL A 115 7.52 -11.20 -17.29
C VAL A 115 6.72 -10.52 -16.19
N ALA A 116 6.16 -9.35 -16.51
CA ALA A 116 5.11 -8.75 -15.70
C ALA A 116 3.76 -9.24 -16.22
N GLY A 117 2.90 -9.65 -15.29
CA GLY A 117 1.57 -10.14 -15.60
C GLY A 117 0.63 -10.02 -14.43
N TYR A 118 -0.52 -10.67 -14.56
CA TYR A 118 -1.45 -10.82 -13.46
C TYR A 118 -2.11 -12.19 -13.47
N ARG A 119 -2.67 -12.55 -12.31
CA ARG A 119 -3.59 -13.66 -12.16
C ARG A 119 -4.74 -13.35 -11.22
N VAL A 120 -5.88 -13.96 -11.50
CA VAL A 120 -7.07 -13.98 -10.63
C VAL A 120 -7.26 -15.41 -10.14
N ILE A 121 -7.37 -15.56 -8.83
CA ILE A 121 -7.53 -16.84 -8.16
C ILE A 121 -8.88 -16.83 -7.44
N GLU A 122 -9.69 -17.85 -7.69
CA GLU A 122 -10.97 -18.09 -7.00
C GLU A 122 -10.95 -19.50 -6.40
N SER A 123 -11.27 -19.61 -5.11
CA SER A 123 -11.26 -20.87 -4.34
C SER A 123 -9.98 -21.68 -4.53
N GLY A 124 -8.84 -20.97 -4.59
CA GLY A 124 -7.51 -21.56 -4.71
C GLY A 124 -7.13 -21.98 -6.13
N LYS A 125 -7.99 -21.74 -7.11
CA LYS A 125 -7.74 -22.06 -8.52
C LYS A 125 -7.51 -20.80 -9.34
N GLU A 126 -6.48 -20.83 -10.18
CA GLU A 126 -6.26 -19.77 -11.17
C GLU A 126 -7.35 -19.84 -12.23
N ILE A 127 -8.17 -18.77 -12.32
CA ILE A 127 -9.26 -18.67 -13.29
C ILE A 127 -8.92 -17.75 -14.47
N LYS A 128 -7.93 -16.88 -14.29
CA LYS A 128 -7.45 -15.96 -15.32
C LYS A 128 -5.98 -15.65 -15.08
N VAL A 129 -5.19 -15.69 -16.15
CA VAL A 129 -3.78 -15.30 -16.16
C VAL A 129 -3.46 -14.62 -17.47
N ALA A 130 -2.65 -13.57 -17.43
CA ALA A 130 -2.14 -12.94 -18.66
C ALA A 130 -0.79 -12.27 -18.41
N SER A 131 0.05 -12.31 -19.44
CA SER A 131 1.27 -11.51 -19.52
C SER A 131 0.93 -10.12 -20.06
N ILE A 132 1.57 -9.09 -19.51
CA ILE A 132 1.40 -7.70 -19.95
C ILE A 132 2.65 -7.25 -20.71
N SER A 133 3.84 -7.45 -20.13
CA SER A 133 5.10 -6.98 -20.69
C SER A 133 6.29 -7.79 -20.19
N TYR A 134 7.46 -7.53 -20.79
CA TYR A 134 8.74 -8.15 -20.48
C TYR A 134 9.72 -7.06 -20.07
N PHE A 135 10.54 -7.36 -19.06
CA PHE A 135 11.54 -6.44 -18.53
C PHE A 135 12.89 -7.14 -18.43
N ALA A 136 13.97 -6.40 -18.64
CA ALA A 136 15.31 -6.92 -18.43
C ALA A 136 15.51 -7.30 -16.95
N LEU A 137 16.40 -8.26 -16.69
CA LEU A 137 16.83 -8.52 -15.31
C LEU A 137 17.49 -7.25 -14.74
N ASN A 138 17.28 -6.98 -13.44
CA ASN A 138 17.68 -5.75 -12.74
C ASN A 138 16.93 -4.49 -13.16
N GLU A 139 16.03 -4.55 -14.13
CA GLU A 139 15.16 -3.43 -14.46
C GLU A 139 14.14 -3.21 -13.34
N LYS A 140 13.98 -1.96 -12.93
CA LYS A 140 13.00 -1.57 -11.92
C LYS A 140 11.62 -1.46 -12.58
N VAL A 141 10.71 -2.33 -12.18
CA VAL A 141 9.32 -2.30 -12.68
C VAL A 141 8.47 -1.47 -11.72
N SER A 142 7.93 -0.37 -12.23
CA SER A 142 7.03 0.52 -11.48
C SER A 142 5.59 0.28 -11.91
N THR A 143 4.73 -0.05 -10.95
CA THR A 143 3.32 -0.37 -11.18
C THR A 143 2.42 0.33 -10.17
N THR A 144 1.24 0.74 -10.62
CA THR A 144 0.14 1.19 -9.77
C THR A 144 -1.02 0.22 -9.93
N LEU A 145 -1.51 -0.30 -8.81
CA LEU A 145 -2.72 -1.13 -8.73
C LEU A 145 -3.83 -0.33 -8.07
N LYS A 146 -4.94 -0.14 -8.79
CA LYS A 146 -6.15 0.48 -8.24
C LYS A 146 -7.24 -0.58 -8.17
N TYR A 147 -7.86 -0.73 -7.01
CA TYR A 147 -9.04 -1.57 -6.85
C TYR A 147 -10.21 -0.79 -6.27
N SER A 148 -11.38 -1.00 -6.86
CA SER A 148 -12.65 -0.42 -6.44
C SER A 148 -13.81 -1.25 -7.00
N ASN A 149 -14.75 -1.65 -6.15
CA ASN A 149 -16.00 -2.33 -6.54
C ASN A 149 -15.75 -3.55 -7.46
N GLY A 150 -14.84 -4.43 -7.07
CA GLY A 150 -14.49 -5.63 -7.85
C GLY A 150 -13.62 -5.36 -9.09
N LYS A 151 -13.43 -4.11 -9.51
CA LYS A 151 -12.58 -3.76 -10.65
C LYS A 151 -11.15 -3.49 -10.21
N VAL A 152 -10.21 -4.01 -10.97
CA VAL A 152 -8.77 -3.82 -10.83
C VAL A 152 -8.25 -3.12 -12.06
N ARG A 153 -7.50 -2.03 -11.86
CA ARG A 153 -6.75 -1.37 -12.92
C ARG A 153 -5.26 -1.45 -12.61
N ILE A 154 -4.50 -1.95 -13.58
CA ILE A 154 -3.04 -2.07 -13.52
C ILE A 154 -2.46 -1.01 -14.45
N CYS A 155 -1.58 -0.16 -13.93
CA CYS A 155 -0.82 0.79 -14.72
C CYS A 155 0.66 0.48 -14.54
N ILE A 156 1.32 -0.05 -15.58
CA ILE A 156 2.77 -0.21 -15.59
C ILE A 156 3.35 0.97 -16.37
N SER A 157 4.41 1.59 -15.85
CA SER A 157 5.03 2.75 -16.52
C SER A 157 5.42 2.41 -17.97
N GLY A 158 5.00 3.25 -18.93
CA GLY A 158 5.27 3.05 -20.36
C GLY A 158 4.33 2.08 -21.08
N HIS A 159 3.29 1.56 -20.42
CA HIS A 159 2.33 0.63 -21.02
C HIS A 159 0.88 1.09 -20.87
N ASP A 160 0.01 0.62 -21.78
CA ASP A 160 -1.42 0.85 -21.68
C ASP A 160 -2.00 0.21 -20.41
N PRO A 161 -2.93 0.90 -19.71
CA PRO A 161 -3.57 0.34 -18.53
C PRO A 161 -4.38 -0.91 -18.85
N VAL A 162 -4.35 -1.89 -17.95
CA VAL A 162 -5.14 -3.13 -18.05
C VAL A 162 -6.24 -3.11 -17.00
N GLU A 163 -7.48 -3.40 -17.40
CA GLU A 163 -8.63 -3.49 -16.51
C GLU A 163 -9.15 -4.93 -16.39
N ILE A 164 -9.46 -5.34 -15.16
CA ILE A 164 -9.89 -6.70 -14.81
C ILE A 164 -11.06 -6.61 -13.83
N THR A 165 -12.10 -7.42 -14.05
CA THR A 165 -13.18 -7.60 -13.07
C THR A 165 -12.92 -8.85 -12.24
N THR A 166 -13.14 -8.74 -10.94
CA THR A 166 -13.03 -9.79 -9.92
C THR A 166 -14.32 -9.84 -9.11
N LYS A 167 -14.55 -10.93 -8.36
CA LYS A 167 -15.67 -11.05 -7.43
C LYS A 167 -15.39 -10.46 -6.04
N LEU A 168 -14.15 -10.03 -5.80
CA LEU A 168 -13.69 -9.48 -4.54
C LEU A 168 -14.52 -8.24 -4.19
N GLN A 169 -14.79 -8.05 -2.89
CA GLN A 169 -15.56 -6.90 -2.38
C GLN A 169 -14.72 -6.08 -1.39
N LYS A 170 -14.20 -6.73 -0.36
CA LYS A 170 -13.33 -6.12 0.66
C LYS A 170 -12.05 -6.93 0.76
N VAL A 171 -10.92 -6.26 0.60
CA VAL A 171 -9.66 -6.92 0.32
C VAL A 171 -8.51 -6.41 1.18
N VAL A 172 -7.58 -7.29 1.51
CA VAL A 172 -6.37 -6.95 2.28
C VAL A 172 -5.18 -6.89 1.33
N PRO A 173 -4.48 -5.74 1.23
CA PRO A 173 -3.32 -5.60 0.36
C PRO A 173 -2.09 -6.34 0.93
N TYR A 174 -1.29 -6.94 0.06
CA TYR A 174 -0.08 -7.67 0.47
C TYR A 174 0.99 -7.67 -0.62
N ILE A 175 2.21 -7.97 -0.19
CA ILE A 175 3.33 -8.37 -1.05
C ILE A 175 3.76 -9.80 -0.72
N SER A 176 4.34 -10.48 -1.69
CA SER A 176 4.89 -11.81 -1.50
C SER A 176 6.05 -12.10 -2.44
N ALA A 177 6.98 -12.94 -2.01
CA ALA A 177 7.99 -13.55 -2.86
C ALA A 177 7.83 -15.07 -2.86
N SER A 178 8.19 -15.71 -3.97
CA SER A 178 8.32 -17.17 -4.08
C SER A 178 9.72 -17.56 -4.54
N SER A 179 10.21 -18.66 -3.97
CA SER A 179 11.39 -19.40 -4.46
C SER A 179 12.59 -18.52 -4.84
N GLY A 180 12.95 -17.56 -3.98
CA GLY A 180 13.99 -16.57 -4.24
C GLY A 180 13.83 -15.32 -3.38
N GLU A 181 14.56 -14.27 -3.74
CA GLU A 181 14.53 -12.97 -3.07
C GLU A 181 13.93 -11.90 -3.98
N ALA A 182 13.13 -11.01 -3.40
CA ALA A 182 12.60 -9.84 -4.09
C ALA A 182 12.61 -8.61 -3.18
N GLU A 183 12.92 -7.46 -3.78
CA GLU A 183 12.92 -6.16 -3.11
C GLU A 183 11.72 -5.35 -3.57
N PHE A 184 11.03 -4.75 -2.60
CA PHE A 184 9.80 -4.00 -2.77
C PHE A 184 9.94 -2.62 -2.13
N GLU A 185 9.57 -1.59 -2.89
CA GLU A 185 9.30 -0.24 -2.38
C GLU A 185 7.83 0.04 -2.67
N VAL A 186 6.99 0.09 -1.62
CA VAL A 186 5.53 0.06 -1.76
C VAL A 186 4.87 1.16 -0.95
N ALA A 187 3.95 1.89 -1.56
CA ALA A 187 3.12 2.90 -0.92
C ALA A 187 1.64 2.54 -1.02
N LEU A 188 0.89 2.75 0.07
CA LEU A 188 -0.57 2.71 0.07
C LEU A 188 -1.09 4.15 0.00
N ASN A 189 -1.52 4.58 -1.18
CA ASN A 189 -1.89 5.98 -1.43
C ASN A 189 -3.35 6.28 -1.11
N LYS A 190 -4.21 5.26 -1.17
CA LYS A 190 -5.63 5.37 -0.85
C LYS A 190 -6.09 4.08 -0.20
N GLN A 191 -6.85 4.22 0.89
CA GLN A 191 -7.53 3.10 1.54
C GLN A 191 -8.87 3.59 2.11
N ARG A 192 -9.98 2.98 1.71
CA ARG A 192 -11.31 3.24 2.28
C ARG A 192 -11.82 2.01 3.03
N ASN A 193 -11.76 2.09 4.36
CA ASN A 193 -12.31 1.06 5.24
C ASN A 193 -13.83 1.29 5.42
N ALA A 194 -14.61 0.21 5.42
CA ALA A 194 -16.06 0.26 5.58
C ALA A 194 -16.52 0.78 6.97
N ASP A 195 -15.63 0.76 7.98
CA ASP A 195 -15.99 1.03 9.39
C ASP A 195 -16.02 2.51 9.81
N SER A 196 -16.12 3.46 8.87
CA SER A 196 -16.33 4.88 9.23
C SER A 196 -17.79 5.23 9.58
N GLY A 197 -18.62 4.22 9.84
CA GLY A 197 -20.05 4.35 10.17
C GLY A 197 -20.43 4.16 11.65
N ALA A 198 -19.51 4.33 12.61
CA ALA A 198 -19.86 4.31 14.03
C ALA A 198 -20.24 5.72 14.50
N ASN A 199 -21.54 5.91 14.73
CA ASN A 199 -22.16 7.00 15.49
C ASN A 199 -21.30 7.43 16.70
N GLU A 200 -20.72 8.62 16.67
CA GLU A 200 -20.51 9.37 17.91
C GLU A 200 -21.87 9.91 18.34
N LEU A 201 -22.57 9.09 19.13
CA LEU A 201 -23.62 9.53 20.01
C LEU A 201 -23.07 10.66 20.89
N THR A 202 -23.67 11.83 20.76
CA THR A 202 -23.64 12.92 21.73
C THR A 202 -23.81 12.39 23.16
N PRO A 203 -22.97 12.81 24.12
CA PRO A 203 -23.38 12.93 25.50
C PRO A 203 -23.87 14.36 25.79
N LEU A 204 -24.98 14.40 26.52
CA LEU A 204 -25.71 15.56 27.06
C LEU A 204 -24.84 16.53 27.86
#